data_AF-A0A7K3H662-F1
#
_entry.id   AF-A0A7K3H662-F1
#
_cell.length_a   1.000
_cell.length_b   1.000
_cell.length_c   1.000
_cell.angle_alpha   90.00
_cell.angle_beta   90.00
_cell.angle_gamma   90.00
#
_symmetry.space_group_name_H-M   'P 1'
#
loop_
_entity.id
_entity.type
_entity.pdbx_description
1 polymer ?
#
loop_
_entity_poly.entity_id
_entity_poly.type
_entity_poly.pdbx_seq_one_letter_code
_entity_poly.pdbx_strand_id
1 'polypeptide(L)' 'MSAPTSGSADGGPAPGYYPDPSIPGYIRYWNGASWVPGTSRPAPGEGDAMP' A
#
# COMPACT_ATOMS: atom_id res chain seq x y z
N MET A 1 -13.87 -16.24 -7.36
CA MET A 1 -13.07 -15.59 -6.30
C MET A 1 -13.07 -14.10 -6.57
N SER A 2 -13.96 -13.37 -5.90
CA SER A 2 -14.12 -11.93 -6.10
C SER A 2 -13.14 -11.20 -5.19
N ALA A 3 -12.12 -10.56 -5.74
CA ALA A 3 -11.41 -9.52 -5.01
C ALA A 3 -12.38 -8.35 -4.84
N PRO A 4 -12.64 -7.85 -3.62
CA PRO A 4 -13.47 -6.67 -3.45
C PRO A 4 -12.83 -5.51 -4.19
N THR A 5 -13.66 -4.73 -4.87
CA THR A 5 -13.25 -3.62 -5.74
C THR A 5 -12.57 -2.55 -4.89
N SER A 6 -11.25 -2.59 -4.77
CA SER A 6 -10.51 -1.52 -4.11
C SER A 6 -10.41 -0.34 -5.08
N GLY A 7 -11.27 0.65 -4.88
CA GLY A 7 -11.26 1.88 -5.66
C GLY A 7 -12.65 2.46 -5.89
N SER A 8 -13.38 2.73 -4.82
CA SER A 8 -14.55 3.61 -4.90
C SER A 8 -14.10 5.02 -5.33
N ALA A 9 -14.76 5.54 -6.37
CA ALA A 9 -14.96 6.95 -6.70
C ALA A 9 -13.71 7.84 -6.98
N ASP A 10 -13.42 8.01 -8.27
CA ASP A 10 -12.87 9.22 -8.92
C ASP A 10 -11.55 9.85 -8.43
N GLY A 11 -10.90 9.30 -7.42
CA GLY A 11 -9.56 9.69 -6.96
C GLY A 11 -8.86 8.46 -6.41
N GLY A 12 -7.63 8.20 -6.88
CA GLY A 12 -6.83 7.09 -6.38
C GLY A 12 -6.60 7.14 -4.86
N PRO A 13 -5.94 6.12 -4.28
CA PRO A 13 -5.62 6.13 -2.86
C PRO A 13 -4.90 7.42 -2.44
N ALA A 14 -5.18 7.89 -1.24
CA ALA A 14 -4.45 9.02 -0.66
C ALA A 14 -2.96 8.64 -0.49
N PRO A 15 -2.03 9.61 -0.48
CA PRO A 15 -0.63 9.31 -0.20
C PRO A 15 -0.47 8.59 1.15
N GLY A 16 0.27 7.48 1.17
CA GLY A 16 0.36 6.60 2.34
C GLY A 16 1.14 5.31 2.06
N TYR A 17 1.36 4.51 3.12
CA TYR A 17 1.94 3.17 2.98
C TYR A 17 0.85 2.12 2.75
N TYR A 18 1.06 1.28 1.75
CA TYR A 18 0.12 0.23 1.35
C TYR A 18 0.87 -1.08 1.07
N PRO A 19 0.19 -2.24 1.05
CA PRO A 19 0.82 -3.52 0.71
C PRO A 19 1.52 -3.48 -0.65
N ASP A 20 2.77 -3.95 -0.70
CA ASP A 20 3.53 -4.07 -1.94
C ASP A 20 3.03 -5.30 -2.73
N PRO A 21 2.48 -5.15 -3.94
CA PRO A 21 1.93 -6.26 -4.70
C PRO A 21 3.01 -7.17 -5.31
N SER A 22 4.28 -6.73 -5.31
CA SER A 22 5.40 -7.48 -5.89
C SER A 22 6.11 -8.36 -4.85
N ILE A 23 6.03 -7.99 -3.57
CA ILE A 23 6.71 -8.69 -2.47
C ILE A 23 5.70 -8.92 -1.33
N PRO A 24 5.29 -10.18 -1.08
CA PRO A 24 4.37 -10.47 0.02
C PRO A 24 4.99 -10.09 1.38
N GLY A 25 4.17 -9.49 2.25
CA GLY A 25 4.61 -9.03 3.57
C GLY A 25 5.43 -7.74 3.56
N TYR A 26 5.50 -7.02 2.44
CA TYR A 26 6.12 -5.70 2.35
C TYR A 26 5.05 -4.62 2.17
N ILE A 27 5.39 -3.40 2.56
CA ILE A 27 4.65 -2.19 2.26
C ILE A 27 5.50 -1.25 1.43
N ARG A 28 4.84 -0.43 0.61
CA ARG A 28 5.47 0.60 -0.21
C ARG A 28 4.69 1.90 -0.11
N TYR A 29 5.37 3.03 -0.33
CA TYR A 29 4.74 4.33 -0.28
C TYR A 29 4.09 4.69 -1.63
N TRP A 30 2.82 5.04 -1.58
CA TRP A 30 2.06 5.67 -2.66
C TRP A 30 2.03 7.18 -2.43
N ASN A 31 2.29 7.99 -3.46
CA ASN A 31 2.33 9.45 -3.34
C ASN A 31 1.04 10.17 -3.82
N GLY A 32 -0.02 9.43 -4.15
CA GLY A 32 -1.23 9.98 -4.77
C GLY A 32 -1.30 9.79 -6.29
N ALA A 33 -0.16 9.53 -6.96
CA ALA A 33 -0.08 9.34 -8.41
C ALA A 33 0.75 8.11 -8.84
N SER A 34 1.74 7.69 -8.03
CA SER A 34 2.63 6.57 -8.33
C SER A 34 3.29 5.99 -7.07
N TRP A 35 3.74 4.74 -7.17
CA TRP A 35 4.58 4.09 -6.14
C TRP A 35 5.98 4.68 -6.13
N VAL A 36 6.48 5.09 -4.97
CA VAL A 36 7.81 5.70 -4.86
C VAL A 36 8.90 4.60 -4.85
N PRO A 37 9.90 4.66 -5.75
CA PRO A 37 11.04 3.74 -5.74
C PRO A 37 11.84 3.80 -4.44
N GLY A 38 12.40 2.67 -3.99
CA GLY A 38 13.22 2.62 -2.77
C GLY A 38 12.47 2.75 -1.44
N THR A 39 11.13 2.83 -1.45
CA THR A 39 10.30 2.91 -0.23
C THR A 39 9.70 1.57 0.19
N SER A 40 9.98 0.50 -0.55
CA SER A 40 9.51 -0.84 -0.19
C SER A 40 10.26 -1.32 1.06
N ARG A 41 9.50 -1.66 2.10
CA ARG A 41 10.02 -2.11 3.41
C ARG A 41 9.14 -3.23 3.96
N PRO A 42 9.64 -4.10 4.84
CA PRO A 42 8.80 -5.09 5.51
C PRO A 42 7.59 -4.42 6.16
N ALA A 43 6.42 -5.03 6.01
CA ALA A 43 5.24 -4.60 6.74
C ALA A 43 5.53 -4.70 8.24
N PRO A 44 5.12 -3.71 9.05
CA PRO A 44 5.17 -3.86 10.49
C PRO A 44 4.39 -5.12 10.89
N GLY A 45 4.90 -5.83 11.90
CA GLY A 45 4.22 -7.02 12.42
C GLY A 45 2.81 -6.68 12.90
N GLU A 46 1.90 -7.64 12.86
CA GLU A 46 0.52 -7.50 13.34
C GLU A 46 0.53 -7.20 14.86
N GLY A 47 0.66 -5.92 15.22
CA GLY A 47 0.92 -5.44 16.59
C GLY A 47 1.76 -4.15 16.66
N ASP A 48 2.54 -3.84 15.63
CA ASP A 48 3.22 -2.54 15.49
C ASP A 48 2.31 -1.58 14.72
N ALA A 49 1.89 -0.49 15.37
CA ALA A 49 1.05 0.52 14.74
C ALA A 49 1.73 1.05 13.47
N MET A 50 1.02 1.02 12.34
CA MET A 50 1.46 1.67 11.12
C MET A 50 1.60 3.18 11.41
N PRO A 51 2.78 3.80 11.16
CA PRO A 51 3.01 5.20 11.48
C PRO A 51 2.22 6.16 10.59
#